data_AF-A0A974WSZ3-F1
#
_entry.id   AF-A0A974WSZ3-F1
#
_cell.length_a   1.000
_cell.length_b   1.000
_cell.length_c   1.000
_cell.angle_alpha   90.00
_cell.angle_beta   90.00
_cell.angle_gamma   90.00
#
_symmetry.space_group_name_H-M   'P 1'
#
loop_
_entity.id
_entity.type
_entity.pdbx_description
1 polymer ?
#
loop_
_entity_poly.entity_id
_entity_poly.type
_entity_poly.pdbx_seq_one_letter_code
_entity_poly.pdbx_strand_id
1 'polypeptide(L)'
;MASSSSSDNSKLYSAFSLVAAIAAAAVAKKALNTSWRAATGKNPPANPADPDVSVGEAVLWAAVSGTLIGVARMFAARRTAQYYAKSTGHLPPQLKKDGQDADRAPVPES
;
A
#
# COMPACT_ATOMS: atom_id res chain seq x y z
N MET A 1 -32.22 18.63 -22.78
CA MET A 1 -32.26 17.44 -21.90
C MET A 1 -30.94 16.70 -22.02
N ALA A 2 -29.98 16.89 -21.11
CA ALA A 2 -28.81 16.02 -20.92
C ALA A 2 -27.93 16.57 -19.77
N SER A 3 -28.24 16.24 -18.51
CA SER A 3 -27.34 16.58 -17.38
C SER A 3 -27.36 15.56 -16.22
N SER A 4 -27.92 14.36 -16.40
CA SER A 4 -28.07 13.38 -15.32
C SER A 4 -27.07 12.21 -15.33
N SER A 5 -26.20 12.05 -16.34
CA SER A 5 -25.43 10.81 -16.51
C SER A 5 -24.08 10.73 -15.76
N SER A 6 -23.50 11.83 -15.28
CA SER A 6 -22.20 11.79 -14.56
C SER A 6 -22.31 11.33 -13.10
N SER A 7 -23.39 11.67 -12.40
CA SER A 7 -23.53 11.41 -10.96
C SER A 7 -23.79 9.93 -10.62
N ASP A 8 -24.52 9.21 -11.47
CA ASP A 8 -24.81 7.78 -11.26
C ASP A 8 -23.60 6.91 -11.55
N ASN A 9 -22.83 7.26 -12.60
CA ASN A 9 -21.63 6.51 -12.97
C ASN A 9 -20.52 6.68 -11.92
N SER A 10 -20.36 7.87 -11.34
CA SER A 10 -19.40 8.10 -10.24
C SER A 10 -19.79 7.35 -8.95
N LYS A 11 -21.08 7.25 -8.60
CA LYS A 11 -21.53 6.50 -7.42
C LYS A 11 -21.38 5.00 -7.61
N LEU A 12 -21.75 4.47 -8.78
CA LEU A 12 -21.58 3.06 -9.12
C LEU A 12 -20.09 2.68 -9.15
N TYR A 13 -19.25 3.51 -9.75
CA TYR A 13 -17.81 3.31 -9.75
C TYR A 13 -17.22 3.37 -8.32
N SER A 14 -17.63 4.35 -7.50
CA SER A 14 -17.15 4.47 -6.12
C SER A 14 -17.56 3.26 -5.27
N ALA A 15 -18.83 2.85 -5.37
CA ALA A 15 -19.33 1.65 -4.68
C ALA A 15 -18.58 0.40 -5.12
N PHE A 16 -18.37 0.23 -6.43
CA PHE A 16 -17.59 -0.88 -6.96
C PHE A 16 -16.14 -0.85 -6.46
N SER A 17 -15.49 0.31 -6.47
CA SER A 17 -14.11 0.46 -5.98
C SER A 17 -13.97 0.12 -4.50
N LEU A 18 -14.97 0.50 -3.68
CA LEU A 18 -15.02 0.15 -2.26
C LEU A 18 -15.17 -1.37 -2.08
N VAL A 19 -16.10 -1.99 -2.78
CA VAL A 19 -16.31 -3.45 -2.73
C VAL A 19 -15.05 -4.19 -3.17
N ALA A 20 -14.41 -3.74 -4.26
CA ALA A 20 -13.16 -4.30 -4.74
C ALA A 20 -12.03 -4.15 -3.72
N ALA A 21 -11.91 -2.98 -3.07
CA ALA A 21 -10.93 -2.75 -2.02
C ALA A 21 -11.14 -3.67 -0.81
N ILE A 22 -12.38 -3.84 -0.37
CA ILE A 22 -12.73 -4.75 0.74
C ILE A 22 -12.40 -6.20 0.37
N ALA A 23 -12.76 -6.64 -0.84
CA ALA A 23 -12.46 -7.98 -1.32
C ALA A 23 -10.94 -8.23 -1.40
N ALA A 24 -10.18 -7.27 -1.95
CA ALA A 24 -8.73 -7.35 -2.01
C ALA A 24 -8.11 -7.42 -0.61
N ALA A 25 -8.60 -6.61 0.34
CA ALA A 25 -8.15 -6.65 1.73
C ALA A 25 -8.44 -8.00 2.39
N ALA A 26 -9.60 -8.60 2.14
CA ALA A 26 -9.95 -9.92 2.67
C ALA A 26 -9.03 -11.02 2.14
N VAL A 27 -8.75 -11.01 0.84
CA VAL A 27 -7.82 -11.97 0.21
C VAL A 27 -6.40 -11.79 0.74
N ALA A 28 -5.92 -10.55 0.82
CA ALA A 28 -4.59 -10.25 1.36
C ALA A 28 -4.45 -10.71 2.81
N LYS A 29 -5.45 -10.44 3.66
CA LYS A 29 -5.49 -10.88 5.06
C LYS A 29 -5.43 -12.40 5.16
N LYS A 30 -6.19 -13.12 4.32
CA LYS A 30 -6.17 -14.59 4.30
C LYS A 30 -4.80 -15.14 3.88
N ALA A 31 -4.19 -14.57 2.84
CA ALA A 31 -2.87 -14.97 2.38
C ALA A 31 -1.79 -14.74 3.46
N LEU A 32 -1.80 -13.57 4.10
CA LEU A 32 -0.89 -13.26 5.21
C LEU A 32 -1.08 -14.22 6.39
N ASN A 33 -2.32 -14.48 6.80
CA ASN A 33 -2.59 -15.41 7.89
C ASN A 33 -2.14 -16.84 7.57
N THR A 34 -2.41 -17.32 6.35
CA THR A 34 -1.99 -18.66 5.92
C THR A 34 -0.47 -18.78 5.85
N SER A 35 0.21 -17.79 5.26
CA SER A 35 1.67 -17.81 5.16
C SER A 35 2.35 -17.77 6.54
N TRP A 36 1.83 -16.98 7.48
CA TRP A 36 2.34 -16.95 8.84
C TRP A 36 2.13 -18.27 9.58
N ARG A 37 0.92 -18.85 9.49
CA ARG A 37 0.63 -20.17 10.07
C ARG A 37 1.52 -21.25 9.47
N ALA A 38 1.76 -21.22 8.17
CA ALA A 38 2.64 -22.18 7.50
C ALA A 38 4.10 -22.04 7.96
N ALA A 39 4.59 -20.81 8.16
CA ALA A 39 5.98 -20.56 8.56
C ALA A 39 6.24 -20.79 10.06
N THR A 40 5.27 -20.45 10.92
CA THR A 40 5.46 -20.42 12.39
C THR A 40 4.66 -21.48 13.14
N GLY A 41 3.67 -22.10 12.50
CA GLY A 41 2.69 -22.98 13.16
C GLY A 41 1.69 -22.26 14.06
N LYS A 42 1.79 -20.94 14.23
CA LYS A 42 1.01 -20.14 15.18
C LYS A 42 0.07 -19.18 14.45
N ASN A 43 -0.93 -18.68 15.18
CA ASN A 43 -1.74 -17.55 14.70
C ASN A 43 -0.89 -16.27 14.66
N PRO A 44 -1.07 -15.40 13.65
CA PRO A 44 -0.37 -14.12 13.61
C PRO A 44 -0.78 -13.24 14.80
N PRO A 45 0.18 -12.58 15.47
CA PRO A 45 -0.07 -11.70 16.61
C PRO A 45 -0.66 -10.37 16.12
N ALA A 46 -1.92 -10.42 15.68
CA ALA A 46 -2.63 -9.29 15.09
C ALA A 46 -3.55 -8.58 16.09
N ASN A 47 -3.71 -9.13 17.31
CA ASN A 47 -4.50 -8.52 18.36
C ASN A 47 -3.58 -7.81 19.37
N PRO A 48 -3.51 -6.46 19.35
CA PRO A 48 -2.68 -5.70 20.27
C PRO A 48 -3.18 -5.75 21.73
N ALA A 49 -4.41 -6.23 21.96
CA ALA A 49 -4.98 -6.40 23.29
C ALA A 49 -4.85 -7.84 23.82
N ASP A 50 -4.12 -8.72 23.11
CA ASP A 50 -3.91 -10.11 23.52
C ASP A 50 -2.80 -10.19 24.57
N PRO A 51 -3.11 -10.52 25.84
CA PRO A 51 -2.11 -10.61 26.90
C PRO A 51 -1.17 -11.81 26.74
N ASP A 52 -1.52 -12.79 25.90
CA ASP A 52 -0.71 -13.98 25.65
C ASP A 52 0.36 -13.76 24.58
N VAL A 53 0.39 -12.59 23.95
CA VAL A 53 1.41 -12.18 22.97
C VAL A 53 2.54 -11.41 23.66
N SER A 54 3.76 -11.95 23.61
CA SER A 54 4.92 -11.21 24.11
C SER A 54 5.17 -9.93 23.28
N VAL A 55 5.56 -8.84 23.95
CA VAL A 55 5.86 -7.56 23.29
C VAL A 55 6.92 -7.73 22.19
N GLY A 56 7.93 -8.59 22.42
CA GLY A 56 8.96 -8.87 21.42
C GLY A 56 8.42 -9.55 20.15
N GLU A 57 7.47 -10.48 20.29
CA GLU A 57 6.84 -11.16 19.16
C GLU A 57 5.94 -10.20 18.35
N ALA A 58 5.23 -9.29 19.04
CA ALA A 58 4.44 -8.24 18.40
C ALA A 58 5.32 -7.23 17.62
N VAL A 59 6.44 -6.78 18.22
CA VAL A 59 7.39 -5.87 17.57
C VAL A 59 8.04 -6.52 16.34
N LEU A 60 8.45 -7.79 16.45
CA LEU A 60 9.02 -8.53 15.33
C LEU A 60 8.01 -8.66 14.19
N TRP A 61 6.76 -9.05 14.50
CA TRP A 61 5.69 -9.13 13.52
C TRP A 61 5.42 -7.79 12.84
N ALA A 62 5.36 -6.70 13.62
CA ALA A 62 5.15 -5.35 13.09
C ALA A 62 6.31 -4.90 12.19
N ALA A 63 7.55 -5.15 12.59
CA ALA A 63 8.74 -4.78 11.81
C ALA A 63 8.79 -5.55 10.48
N VAL A 64 8.59 -6.87 10.51
CA VAL A 64 8.58 -7.71 9.30
C VAL A 64 7.42 -7.31 8.38
N SER A 65 6.20 -7.23 8.92
CA SER A 65 5.01 -6.89 8.13
C SER A 65 5.10 -5.48 7.55
N GLY A 66 5.51 -4.51 8.37
CA GLY A 66 5.67 -3.12 7.94
C GLY A 66 6.71 -2.96 6.84
N THR A 67 7.85 -3.65 6.97
CA THR A 67 8.91 -3.64 5.94
C THR A 67 8.39 -4.23 4.63
N LEU A 68 7.75 -5.40 4.68
CA LEU A 68 7.19 -6.04 3.48
C LEU A 68 6.14 -5.17 2.79
N ILE A 69 5.23 -4.56 3.56
CA ILE A 69 4.20 -3.66 3.03
C ILE A 69 4.84 -2.41 2.41
N GLY A 70 5.86 -1.83 3.05
CA GLY A 70 6.59 -0.67 2.54
C GLY A 70 7.26 -0.97 1.20
N VAL A 71 7.96 -2.11 1.11
CA VAL A 71 8.60 -2.59 -0.13
C VAL A 71 7.55 -2.82 -1.22
N ALA A 72 6.46 -3.51 -0.90
CA ALA A 72 5.38 -3.76 -1.86
C ALA A 72 4.78 -2.44 -2.40
N ARG A 73 4.54 -1.46 -1.53
CA ARG A 73 4.04 -0.12 -1.91
C ARG A 73 5.03 0.60 -2.83
N MET A 74 6.33 0.56 -2.53
CA MET A 74 7.37 1.15 -3.38
C MET A 74 7.38 0.53 -4.78
N PHE A 75 7.36 -0.80 -4.88
CA PHE A 75 7.32 -1.49 -6.16
C PHE A 75 6.03 -1.20 -6.93
N ALA A 76 4.87 -1.20 -6.25
CA ALA A 76 3.59 -0.86 -6.87
C ALA A 76 3.61 0.55 -7.45
N ALA A 77 4.02 1.55 -6.66
CA ALA A 77 4.13 2.94 -7.11
C ALA A 77 5.06 3.06 -8.32
N ARG A 78 6.23 2.40 -8.28
CA ARG A 78 7.18 2.39 -9.39
C ARG A 78 6.59 1.74 -10.64
N ARG A 79 5.87 0.63 -10.51
CA ARG A 79 5.21 -0.04 -11.65
C ARG A 79 4.11 0.81 -12.25
N THR A 80 3.27 1.45 -11.44
CA THR A 80 2.23 2.37 -11.91
C THR A 80 2.85 3.55 -12.66
N ALA A 81 3.92 4.15 -12.12
CA ALA A 81 4.66 5.22 -12.78
C ALA A 81 5.21 4.80 -14.16
N GLN A 82 5.84 3.63 -14.23
CA GLN A 82 6.40 3.08 -15.48
C GLN A 82 5.32 2.73 -16.49
N TYR A 83 4.20 2.16 -16.04
CA TYR A 83 3.06 1.84 -16.91
C TYR A 83 2.44 3.12 -17.49
N TYR A 84 2.21 4.12 -16.63
CA TYR A 84 1.71 5.42 -17.07
C TYR A 84 2.65 6.04 -18.10
N ALA A 85 3.95 6.14 -17.80
CA ALA A 85 4.95 6.69 -18.71
C ALA A 85 5.02 5.95 -20.07
N LYS A 86 4.88 4.61 -20.07
CA LYS A 86 4.78 3.82 -21.31
C LYS A 86 3.50 4.11 -22.10
N SER A 87 2.39 4.33 -21.41
CA SER A 87 1.08 4.54 -22.04
C SER A 87 0.84 5.96 -22.55
N THR A 88 1.43 6.99 -21.91
CA THR A 88 1.21 8.40 -22.24
C THR A 88 2.42 9.09 -22.85
N GLY A 89 3.58 8.41 -22.93
CA GLY A 89 4.84 8.94 -23.47
C GLY A 89 5.51 10.01 -22.61
N HIS A 90 4.90 10.44 -21.49
CA HIS A 90 5.39 11.50 -20.62
C HIS A 90 5.24 11.06 -19.16
N LEU A 91 6.29 11.23 -18.34
CA LEU A 91 6.21 10.99 -16.90
C LEU A 91 5.27 12.03 -16.25
N PRO A 92 4.33 11.64 -15.36
CA PRO A 92 3.54 12.59 -14.57
C PRO A 92 4.47 13.59 -13.88
N PRO A 93 4.13 14.89 -13.82
CA PRO A 93 5.00 15.93 -13.27
C PRO A 93 5.39 15.71 -11.81
N GLN A 94 4.60 14.93 -11.06
CA GLN A 94 4.83 14.52 -9.67
C GLN A 94 5.93 13.44 -9.50
N LEU A 95 6.41 12.84 -10.60
CA LEU A 95 7.45 11.81 -10.64
C LEU A 95 8.79 12.35 -11.18
N LYS A 96 8.92 13.67 -11.35
CA LYS A 96 10.20 14.30 -11.64
C LYS A 96 11.17 14.05 -10.49
N LYS A 97 12.43 13.78 -10.85
CA LYS A 97 13.55 13.52 -9.93
C LYS A 97 13.61 14.64 -8.88
N ASP A 98 13.45 14.26 -7.63
CA ASP A 98 13.37 15.06 -6.41
C ASP A 98 14.72 15.65 -5.96
N GLY A 99 15.72 15.68 -6.86
CA GLY A 99 16.99 16.37 -6.61
C GLY A 99 17.82 15.75 -5.48
N GLN A 100 17.92 14.42 -5.41
CA GLN A 100 18.76 13.68 -4.44
C GLN A 100 20.29 13.85 -4.66
N ASP A 101 20.72 14.96 -5.25
CA ASP A 101 22.12 15.33 -5.34
C ASP A 101 22.51 16.01 -4.02
N ALA A 102 23.23 15.29 -3.16
CA ALA A 102 23.70 15.80 -1.86
C ALA A 102 24.50 17.12 -2.01
N ASP A 103 25.19 17.28 -3.14
CA ASP A 103 25.99 18.47 -3.46
C ASP A 103 25.15 19.71 -3.86
N ARG A 104 23.84 19.54 -4.09
CA ARG A 104 22.90 20.64 -4.43
C ARG A 104 21.82 20.86 -3.38
N ALA A 105 21.82 20.09 -2.29
CA ALA A 105 20.87 20.27 -1.20
C ALA A 105 21.20 21.57 -0.45
N PRO A 106 20.27 22.56 -0.37
CA PRO A 106 20.50 23.75 0.44
C PRO A 106 20.69 23.31 1.90
N VAL A 107 21.74 23.83 2.53
CA VAL A 107 22.06 23.53 3.93
C VAL A 107 20.86 23.95 4.77
N PRO A 108 20.29 23.07 5.62
CA PRO A 108 19.20 23.47 6.49
C PRO A 108 19.70 24.56 7.44
N GLU A 109 19.16 25.77 7.32
CA GLU A 109 19.45 26.85 8.26
C GLU A 109 18.80 26.51 9.61
N SER A 110 19.65 26.37 10.63
CA SER A 110 19.28 26.08 12.03
C SER A 110 18.79 27.31 12.76
#